data_AF-K7EJJ4-F1
#
_entry.id   AF-K7EJJ4-F1
#
_cell.length_a   1.000
_cell.length_b   1.000
_cell.length_c   1.000
_cell.angle_alpha   90.00
_cell.angle_beta   90.00
_cell.angle_gamma   90.00
#
_symmetry.space_group_name_H-M   'P 1'
#
loop_
_entity.id
_entity.type
_entity.pdbx_description
1 polymer ?
#
loop_
_entity_poly.entity_id
_entity_poly.type
_entity_poly.pdbx_seq_one_letter_code
_entity_poly.pdbx_strand_id
1 'polypeptide(L)' 'MSEKENNFPPLPKFIPVKPCFYQNFSDEIPVEHQVLVKRIYRLWMFYCATLGVNLIA' A
#
# COMPACT_ATOMS: atom_id res chain seq x y z
N MET A 1 24.32 -2.96 -4.63
CA MET A 1 23.09 -3.11 -3.84
C MET A 1 22.01 -3.51 -4.82
N SER A 2 21.42 -4.70 -4.70
CA SER A 2 20.25 -5.06 -5.50
C SER A 2 19.14 -4.05 -5.21
N GLU A 3 18.86 -3.15 -6.17
CA GLU A 3 17.74 -2.21 -6.07
C GLU A 3 16.45 -3.03 -5.92
N LYS A 4 15.76 -2.81 -4.81
CA LYS A 4 14.46 -3.43 -4.55
C LYS A 4 13.43 -2.79 -5.50
N GLU A 5 12.72 -3.61 -6.28
CA GLU A 5 11.79 -3.11 -7.30
C GLU A 5 10.57 -2.42 -6.70
N ASN A 6 10.26 -1.20 -7.13
CA ASN A 6 9.08 -0.49 -6.64
C ASN A 6 7.80 -1.28 -6.96
N ASN A 7 7.00 -1.56 -5.93
CA ASN A 7 5.75 -2.33 -6.02
C ASN A 7 4.52 -1.55 -5.51
N PHE A 8 4.73 -0.38 -4.89
CA PHE A 8 3.71 0.44 -4.26
C PHE A 8 3.68 1.85 -4.87
N PRO A 9 2.51 2.44 -5.15
CA PRO A 9 1.16 1.88 -4.96
C PRO A 9 0.76 0.91 -6.09
N PRO A 10 0.11 -0.23 -5.78
CA PRO A 10 -0.38 -1.17 -6.78
C PRO A 10 -1.68 -0.63 -7.39
N LEU A 11 -1.54 0.33 -8.31
CA LEU A 11 -2.67 0.91 -9.01
C LEU A 11 -3.04 0.06 -10.24
N PRO A 12 -4.32 0.04 -10.63
CA PRO A 12 -4.72 -0.57 -11.89
C PRO A 12 -3.99 0.05 -13.07
N LYS A 13 -3.66 -0.76 -14.09
CA LYS A 13 -2.86 -0.35 -15.26
C LYS A 13 -3.46 0.81 -16.08
N PHE A 14 -4.75 1.10 -15.92
CA PHE A 14 -5.41 2.23 -16.58
C PHE A 14 -5.11 3.57 -15.90
N ILE A 15 -4.61 3.57 -14.67
CA ILE A 15 -4.16 4.78 -13.99
C ILE A 15 -2.69 5.03 -14.41
N PRO A 16 -2.35 6.19 -14.99
CA PRO A 16 -1.01 6.50 -15.50
C PRO A 16 -0.01 6.82 -14.38
N VAL A 17 -0.02 6.04 -13.30
CA VAL A 17 0.85 6.20 -12.13
C VAL A 17 1.67 4.92 -11.97
N LYS A 18 2.99 5.07 -11.99
CA LYS A 18 3.92 3.97 -11.77
C LYS A 18 4.09 3.71 -10.26
N PRO A 19 4.44 2.48 -9.85
CA PRO A 19 4.92 2.22 -8.49
C PRO A 19 6.11 3.12 -8.15
N CYS A 20 6.03 3.83 -7.03
CA CYS A 20 6.99 4.82 -6.57
C CYS A 20 7.89 4.32 -5.43
N PHE A 21 7.49 3.24 -4.74
CA PHE A 21 8.16 2.75 -3.55
C PHE A 21 8.18 1.22 -3.51
N TYR A 22 9.26 0.63 -3.00
CA TYR A 22 9.27 -0.79 -2.62
C TYR A 22 8.70 -0.91 -1.21
N GLN A 23 7.65 -1.70 -1.04
CA GLN A 23 7.09 -2.01 0.27
C GLN A 23 7.12 -3.52 0.49
N ASN A 24 7.74 -3.95 1.60
CA ASN A 24 7.66 -5.33 2.06
C ASN A 24 7.58 -5.40 3.59
N PHE A 25 6.38 -5.71 4.09
CA PHE A 25 6.10 -5.85 5.52
C PHE A 25 6.97 -6.90 6.21
N SER A 26 7.39 -7.95 5.51
CA SER A 26 8.19 -9.03 6.10
C SER A 26 9.65 -8.66 6.30
N ASP A 27 10.19 -7.81 5.42
CA ASP A 27 11.58 -7.36 5.48
C ASP A 27 11.75 -6.13 6.40
N GLU A 28 10.73 -5.28 6.48
CA GLU A 28 10.82 -3.95 7.10
C GLU A 28 10.23 -3.90 8.52
N ILE A 29 9.34 -4.82 8.87
CA ILE A 29 8.61 -4.78 10.15
C ILE A 29 8.95 -6.03 10.99
N PRO A 30 9.28 -5.85 12.28
CA PRO A 30 9.47 -6.98 13.20
C PRO A 30 8.26 -7.90 13.23
N VAL A 31 8.50 -9.22 13.27
CA VAL A 31 7.47 -10.27 13.14
C VAL A 31 6.31 -10.06 14.12
N GLU A 32 6.62 -9.63 15.35
CA GLU A 32 5.67 -9.34 16.42
C GLU A 32 4.63 -8.27 16.05
N HIS A 33 5.00 -7.31 15.20
CA HIS A 33 4.15 -6.17 14.82
C HIS A 33 3.52 -6.32 13.43
N GLN A 34 3.96 -7.28 12.61
CA GLN A 34 3.51 -7.43 11.22
C GLN A 34 1.99 -7.58 11.10
N VAL A 35 1.36 -8.35 12.00
CA VAL A 35 -0.10 -8.57 11.97
C VAL A 35 -0.87 -7.28 12.20
N LEU A 36 -0.46 -6.51 13.22
CA LEU A 36 -1.10 -5.25 13.56
C LEU A 36 -0.94 -4.24 12.42
N VAL A 37 0.27 -4.08 11.90
CA VAL A 37 0.54 -3.12 10.82
C VAL A 37 -0.22 -3.50 9.55
N LYS A 38 -0.27 -4.79 9.16
CA LYS A 38 -1.06 -5.25 8.02
C LYS A 38 -2.56 -4.96 8.18
N ARG A 39 -3.11 -5.07 9.39
CA ARG A 39 -4.52 -4.74 9.66
C ARG A 39 -4.79 -3.25 9.52
N ILE A 40 -3.96 -2.40 10.14
CA ILE A 40 -4.07 -0.94 10.05
C ILE A 40 -3.93 -0.48 8.60
N TYR A 41 -2.96 -1.04 7.86
CA TYR A 41 -2.75 -0.75 6.45
C TYR A 41 -4.00 -1.06 5.59
N ARG A 42 -4.65 -2.21 5.82
CA ARG A 42 -5.91 -2.55 5.13
C ARG A 42 -7.04 -1.59 5.47
N LEU A 43 -7.18 -1.21 6.73
CA LEU A 43 -8.17 -0.21 7.18
C LEU A 43 -7.93 1.15 6.52
N TRP A 44 -6.67 1.58 6.46
CA TRP A 44 -6.29 2.83 5.81
C TRP A 44 -6.61 2.83 4.31
N MET A 45 -6.28 1.75 3.58
CA MET A 45 -6.67 1.62 2.16
C MET A 45 -8.20 1.70 1.97
N PHE A 46 -8.96 1.03 2.84
CA PHE A 46 -10.43 1.08 2.80
C PHE A 46 -10.97 2.48 3.09
N TYR A 47 -10.36 3.20 4.03
CA TYR A 47 -10.69 4.58 4.31
C TYR A 47 -10.43 5.49 3.12
N CYS A 48 -9.27 5.37 2.45
CA CYS A 48 -8.97 6.08 1.21
C CYS A 48 -10.00 5.78 0.11
N ALA A 49 -10.42 4.51 -0.03
CA ALA A 49 -11.45 4.14 -0.99
C ALA A 49 -12.81 4.79 -0.66
N THR A 50 -13.22 4.75 0.61
CA THR A 50 -14.46 5.41 1.09
C THR A 50 -14.43 6.91 0.84
N LEU A 51 -13.30 7.57 1.13
CA LEU A 51 -13.13 9.00 0.86
C LEU A 51 -13.19 9.28 -0.65
N GLY A 52 -12.61 8.41 -1.48
CA GLY A 52 -12.70 8.50 -2.94
C GLY A 52 -14.14 8.40 -3.45
N VAL A 53 -14.94 7.48 -2.89
CA VAL A 53 -16.39 7.39 -3.19
C VAL A 53 -17.11 8.67 -2.76
N ASN A 54 -16.81 9.20 -1.57
CA ASN A 54 -17.40 10.45 -1.07
C ASN A 54 -17.08 11.67 -1.96
N LEU A 55 -16.00 11.65 -2.75
CA LEU A 55 -15.69 12.73 -3.69
C LEU A 55 -16.51 12.65 -4.99
N ILE A 56 -17.02 11.46 -5.34
CA ILE A 56 -17.73 11.19 -6.59
C ILE A 56 -19.25 11.17 -6.39
N ALA A 57 -19.70 10.75 -5.21
CA ALA A 57 -21.10 10.76 -4.78
C ALA A 57 -21.57 12.17 -4.42
#